data_AF-A0AAN6N351-F1
#
_entry.id   AF-A0AAN6N351-F1
#
_cell.length_a   1.000
_cell.length_b   1.000
_cell.length_c   1.000
_cell.angle_alpha   90.00
_cell.angle_beta   90.00
_cell.angle_gamma   90.00
#
_symmetry.space_group_name_H-M   'P 1'
#
loop_
_entity.id
_entity.type
_entity.pdbx_description
1 polymer ?
#
loop_
_entity_poly.entity_id
_entity_poly.type
_entity_poly.pdbx_seq_one_letter_code
_entity_poly.pdbx_strand_id
1 'polypeptide(L)'
;MANSAAKCSIKQFNIDPKDYLRFVVINLWKLIKGPVYNFPLTLYDRRTVNFPSQTTAMDIVHRNYINENTRVYFDEEHKWYYWHGLQANEVIAFIQADSEAKD
;
A
#
# COMPACT_ATOMS: atom_id res chain seq x y z
N MET A 1 -11.33 -4.98 -15.31
CA MET A 1 -11.88 -4.49 -14.02
C MET A 1 -11.13 -3.22 -13.66
N ALA A 2 -11.78 -2.17 -13.17
CA ALA A 2 -11.08 -0.98 -12.72
C ALA A 2 -10.21 -1.34 -11.51
N ASN A 3 -8.89 -1.14 -11.62
CA ASN A 3 -7.93 -1.34 -10.54
C ASN A 3 -8.40 -0.52 -9.30
N SER A 4 -8.15 -1.04 -8.09
CA SER A 4 -8.51 -0.41 -6.81
C SER A 4 -8.14 1.08 -6.74
N ALA A 5 -7.02 1.48 -7.36
CA ALA A 5 -6.61 2.88 -7.48
C ALA A 5 -7.62 3.76 -8.23
N ALA A 6 -8.19 3.28 -9.34
CA ALA A 6 -9.19 3.99 -10.13
C ALA A 6 -10.57 4.04 -9.44
N LYS A 7 -10.92 3.00 -8.68
CA LYS A 7 -12.13 3.05 -7.82
C LYS A 7 -11.96 4.08 -6.70
N CYS A 8 -10.76 4.16 -6.11
CA CYS A 8 -10.42 5.14 -5.08
C CYS A 8 -10.43 6.58 -5.63
N SER A 9 -9.90 6.82 -6.83
CA SER A 9 -9.88 8.16 -7.44
C SER A 9 -11.28 8.74 -7.65
N ILE A 10 -12.21 7.93 -8.16
CA ILE A 10 -13.61 8.34 -8.33
C ILE A 10 -14.25 8.60 -6.95
N LYS A 11 -14.14 7.63 -6.03
CA LYS A 11 -14.85 7.68 -4.75
C LYS A 11 -14.36 8.78 -3.82
N GLN A 12 -13.04 8.97 -3.73
CA GLN A 12 -12.42 9.85 -2.73
C GLN A 12 -12.17 11.26 -3.26
N PHE A 13 -11.85 11.39 -4.55
CA PHE A 13 -11.39 12.64 -5.14
C PHE A 13 -12.31 13.16 -6.26
N ASN A 14 -13.33 12.40 -6.66
CA ASN A 14 -14.23 12.74 -7.77
C ASN A 14 -13.48 13.03 -9.09
N ILE A 15 -12.42 12.26 -9.35
CA ILE A 15 -11.59 12.37 -10.56
C ILE A 15 -11.94 11.22 -11.50
N ASP A 16 -12.21 11.51 -12.77
CA ASP A 16 -12.41 10.48 -13.80
C ASP A 16 -11.06 9.82 -14.12
N PRO A 17 -10.95 8.48 -14.08
CA PRO A 17 -9.75 7.77 -14.47
C PRO A 17 -9.26 8.06 -15.89
N LYS A 18 -10.08 8.64 -16.77
CA LYS A 18 -9.68 9.06 -18.12
C LYS A 18 -8.86 10.34 -18.15
N ASP A 19 -8.96 11.18 -17.11
CA ASP A 19 -8.28 12.47 -17.06
C ASP A 19 -6.78 12.31 -16.79
N TYR A 20 -6.35 11.16 -16.25
CA TYR A 20 -4.95 10.86 -15.96
C TYR A 20 -4.59 9.44 -16.39
N LEU A 21 -3.37 9.27 -16.92
CA LEU A 21 -2.88 7.97 -17.38
C LEU A 21 -2.60 6.99 -16.23
N ARG A 22 -2.24 7.50 -15.04
CA ARG A 22 -1.88 6.70 -13.87
C ARG A 22 -2.32 7.34 -12.58
N PHE A 23 -2.81 6.50 -11.66
CA PHE A 23 -3.17 6.86 -10.30
C PHE A 23 -2.38 6.00 -9.32
N VAL A 24 -1.76 6.64 -8.34
CA VAL A 24 -1.09 5.94 -7.24
C VAL A 24 -1.67 6.44 -5.93
N VAL A 25 -2.20 5.52 -5.14
CA VAL A 25 -2.70 5.80 -3.80
C VAL A 25 -1.57 5.52 -2.82
N ILE A 26 -1.17 6.54 -2.07
CA ILE A 26 -0.05 6.47 -1.13
C ILE A 26 -0.55 6.84 0.27
N ASN A 27 -0.23 6.00 1.25
CA ASN A 27 -0.35 6.34 2.67
C ASN A 27 0.99 6.86 3.18
N LEU A 28 0.98 8.03 3.80
CA LEU A 28 2.17 8.58 4.46
C LEU A 28 2.09 8.30 5.95
N TRP A 29 3.14 7.69 6.48
CA TRP A 29 3.33 7.50 7.90
C TRP A 29 4.45 8.40 8.39
N LYS A 30 4.08 9.36 9.24
CA LYS A 30 5.00 10.33 9.82
C LYS A 30 4.97 10.23 11.34
N LEU A 31 6.15 10.29 11.94
CA LEU A 31 6.29 10.36 13.37
C LEU A 31 5.87 11.73 13.92
N ILE A 32 5.12 11.70 15.02
CA ILE A 32 4.79 12.91 15.79
C ILE A 32 5.96 13.31 16.68
N LYS A 33 6.66 12.32 17.26
CA LYS A 33 7.85 12.50 18.10
C LYS A 33 8.86 11.42 17.76
N GLY A 34 10.12 11.81 17.58
CA GLY A 34 11.23 10.91 17.31
C GLY A 34 12.47 11.30 18.14
N PRO A 35 13.56 10.53 18.01
CA PRO A 35 13.67 9.30 17.22
C PRO A 35 12.90 8.10 17.80
N VAL A 36 12.38 7.22 16.93
CA VAL A 36 11.73 5.98 17.35
C VAL A 36 12.75 4.85 17.51
N TYR A 37 13.00 4.51 18.78
CA TYR A 37 13.74 3.33 19.20
C TYR A 37 12.83 2.24 19.77
N ASN A 38 11.70 2.65 20.37
CA ASN A 38 10.69 1.75 20.91
C ASN A 38 9.61 1.52 19.85
N PHE A 39 9.35 0.26 19.50
CA PHE A 39 8.40 -0.15 18.44
C PHE A 39 8.71 0.40 17.02
N PRO A 40 9.94 0.21 16.50
CA PRO A 40 10.26 0.54 15.11
C PRO A 40 9.48 -0.35 14.13
N LEU A 41 9.26 0.19 12.94
CA LEU A 41 8.52 -0.50 11.88
C LEU A 41 9.45 -1.41 11.08
N THR A 42 8.98 -2.64 10.90
CA THR A 42 9.49 -3.53 9.85
C THR A 42 8.73 -3.25 8.57
N LEU A 43 9.46 -2.91 7.51
CA LEU A 43 8.94 -2.52 6.21
C LEU A 43 9.17 -3.63 5.20
N TYR A 44 8.21 -3.80 4.32
CA TYR A 44 8.21 -4.84 3.32
C TYR A 44 8.49 -4.25 1.93
N ASP A 45 9.46 -4.78 1.19
CA ASP A 45 9.73 -4.33 -0.18
C ASP A 45 8.80 -5.02 -1.17
N ARG A 46 7.76 -4.29 -1.59
CA ARG A 46 6.77 -4.79 -2.54
C ARG A 46 7.36 -5.28 -3.87
N ARG A 47 8.57 -4.85 -4.25
CA ARG A 47 9.21 -5.23 -5.52
C ARG A 47 9.69 -6.67 -5.51
N THR A 48 9.79 -7.30 -4.34
CA THR A 48 10.12 -8.72 -4.19
C THR A 48 8.90 -9.62 -4.16
N VAL A 49 7.68 -9.06 -4.32
CA VAL A 49 6.46 -9.86 -4.45
C VAL A 49 6.29 -10.28 -5.90
N ASN A 50 6.11 -11.58 -6.12
CA ASN A 50 5.51 -12.09 -7.34
C ASN A 50 3.99 -12.07 -7.18
N PHE A 51 3.35 -10.97 -7.60
CA PHE A 51 1.91 -10.76 -7.40
C PHE A 51 1.04 -11.90 -7.95
N PRO A 52 1.31 -12.46 -9.15
CA PRO A 52 0.50 -13.56 -9.68
C PRO A 52 0.55 -14.86 -8.86
N SER A 53 1.69 -15.20 -8.25
CA SER A 53 1.86 -16.48 -7.54
C SER A 53 1.76 -16.38 -6.03
N GLN A 54 2.05 -15.21 -5.46
CA GLN A 54 2.16 -14.99 -4.02
C GLN A 54 1.05 -14.09 -3.47
N THR A 55 0.03 -13.76 -4.27
CA THR A 55 -1.09 -12.97 -3.77
C THR A 55 -2.45 -13.51 -4.19
N THR A 56 -3.45 -13.22 -3.35
CA THR A 56 -4.86 -13.51 -3.63
C THR A 56 -5.69 -12.28 -3.33
N ALA A 57 -6.55 -11.90 -4.27
CA ALA A 57 -7.56 -10.88 -4.04
C ALA A 57 -8.53 -11.34 -2.94
N MET A 58 -8.79 -10.46 -1.97
CA MET A 58 -9.59 -10.75 -0.79
C MET A 58 -10.50 -9.56 -0.47
N ASP A 59 -11.77 -9.84 -0.22
CA ASP A 59 -12.70 -8.83 0.25
C ASP A 59 -12.71 -8.76 1.78
N ILE A 60 -12.61 -7.54 2.30
CA ILE A 60 -12.86 -7.21 3.69
C ILE A 60 -14.29 -6.69 3.77
N VAL A 61 -15.18 -7.53 4.31
CA VAL A 61 -16.60 -7.22 4.46
C VAL A 61 -16.84 -6.57 5.81
N HIS A 62 -17.27 -5.31 5.79
CA HIS A 62 -17.78 -4.59 6.95
C HIS A 62 -19.32 -4.54 6.89
N ARG A 63 -19.95 -4.20 8.02
CA ARG A 63 -21.41 -4.13 8.12
C ARG A 63 -22.06 -3.26 7.04
N ASN A 64 -21.40 -2.17 6.67
CA ASN A 64 -21.97 -1.13 5.79
C ASN A 64 -21.22 -0.97 4.46
N TYR A 65 -20.12 -1.67 4.24
CA TYR A 65 -19.32 -1.56 3.02
C TYR A 65 -18.38 -2.75 2.84
N ILE A 66 -17.91 -2.95 1.62
CA ILE A 66 -16.91 -3.95 1.26
C ILE A 66 -15.67 -3.20 0.75
N ASN A 67 -14.49 -3.64 1.18
CA ASN A 67 -13.20 -3.14 0.69
C ASN A 67 -12.42 -4.28 0.06
N GLU A 68 -11.89 -4.07 -1.15
CA GLU A 68 -10.99 -5.00 -1.81
C GLU A 68 -9.57 -4.84 -1.23
N ASN A 69 -8.91 -5.96 -0.95
CA ASN A 69 -7.54 -6.03 -0.47
C ASN A 69 -6.79 -7.15 -1.20
N THR A 70 -5.46 -7.10 -1.15
CA THR A 70 -4.59 -8.14 -1.73
C THR A 70 -3.85 -8.80 -0.58
N ARG A 71 -4.15 -10.07 -0.32
CA ARG A 71 -3.42 -10.85 0.67
C ARG A 71 -2.11 -11.34 0.08
N VAL A 72 -1.00 -11.03 0.73
CA VAL A 72 0.33 -11.51 0.37
C VAL A 72 0.67 -12.75 1.20
N TYR A 73 1.14 -13.82 0.56
CA TYR A 73 1.62 -15.04 1.20
C TYR A 73 3.13 -14.97 1.43
N PHE A 74 3.62 -15.73 2.41
CA PHE A 74 5.05 -15.83 2.69
C PHE A 74 5.82 -16.41 1.50
N ASP A 75 7.00 -15.85 1.24
CA ASP A 75 8.02 -16.41 0.36
C ASP A 75 9.41 -16.08 0.92
N GLU A 76 10.41 -16.92 0.65
CA GLU A 76 11.76 -16.72 1.18
C GLU A 76 12.54 -15.61 0.47
N GLU A 77 12.16 -15.25 -0.76
CA GLU A 77 12.79 -14.18 -1.53
C GLU A 77 12.33 -12.77 -1.10
N HIS A 78 11.33 -12.71 -0.22
CA HIS A 78 10.75 -11.49 0.33
C HIS A 78 11.76 -10.70 1.14
N LYS A 79 11.98 -9.44 0.75
CA LYS A 79 12.90 -8.55 1.47
C LYS A 79 12.15 -7.70 2.48
N TRP A 80 12.65 -7.77 3.71
CA TRP A 80 12.17 -6.98 4.85
C TRP A 80 13.29 -6.06 5.33
N TYR A 81 12.91 -4.83 5.64
CA TYR A 81 13.80 -3.77 6.08
C TYR A 81 13.36 -3.32 7.46
N TYR A 82 14.33 -3.05 8.33
CA TYR A 82 14.06 -2.57 9.68
C TYR A 82 14.63 -1.18 9.82
N TRP A 83 13.79 -0.20 10.16
CA TRP A 83 14.23 1.18 10.30
C TRP A 83 14.35 1.58 11.77
N HIS A 84 15.56 1.46 12.30
CA HIS A 84 15.87 1.90 13.65
C HIS A 84 16.15 3.40 13.70
N GLY A 85 15.55 4.12 14.66
CA GLY A 85 15.87 5.53 14.89
C GLY A 85 15.29 6.49 13.86
N LEU A 86 14.15 6.15 13.25
CA LEU A 86 13.41 7.05 12.36
C LEU A 86 13.11 8.37 13.09
N GLN A 87 13.40 9.49 12.42
CA GLN A 87 13.30 10.85 12.96
C GLN A 87 11.93 11.48 12.69
N ALA A 88 11.56 12.50 13.47
CA ALA A 88 10.28 13.20 13.31
C ALA A 88 10.16 14.00 11.98
N ASN A 89 11.29 14.29 11.33
CA ASN A 89 11.35 14.93 10.02
C ASN A 89 11.44 13.93 8.86
N GLU A 90 11.44 12.62 9.13
CA GLU A 90 11.37 11.57 8.12
C GLU A 90 9.93 11.08 7.95
N VAL A 91 9.62 10.54 6.77
CA VAL A 91 8.30 10.01 6.44
C VAL A 91 8.46 8.70 5.67
N ILE A 92 7.60 7.73 5.97
CA ILE A 92 7.51 6.48 5.23
C ILE A 92 6.30 6.57 4.30
N ALA A 93 6.51 6.27 3.02
CA ALA A 93 5.44 6.22 2.02
C ALA A 93 5.10 4.77 1.68
N PHE A 94 3.84 4.39 1.87
CA PHE A 94 3.31 3.09 1.51
C PHE A 94 2.44 3.20 0.27
N ILE A 95 2.83 2.51 -0.80
CA ILE A 95 1.96 2.38 -1.98
C ILE A 95 0.84 1.39 -1.64
N GLN A 96 -0.40 1.86 -1.67
CA GLN A 96 -1.59 1.05 -1.41
C GLN A 96 -2.19 0.48 -2.69
N ALA A 97 -2.21 1.29 -3.74
CA ALA A 97 -2.70 0.89 -5.04
C ALA A 97 -1.99 1.71 -6.12
N ASP A 98 -1.80 1.11 -7.29
CA ASP A 98 -1.17 1.74 -8.45
C ASP A 98 -1.90 1.22 -9.68
N SER A 99 -2.54 2.13 -10.43
CA SER A 99 -3.39 1.76 -11.57
C SER A 99 -2.63 1.08 -12.70
N GLU A 100 -1.30 1.24 -12.75
CA GLU A 100 -0.41 0.62 -13.75
C GLU A 100 0.40 -0.56 -13.18
N ALA A 101 0.24 -0.89 -11.89
CA ALA A 101 0.87 -2.10 -11.37
C ALA A 101 0.30 -3.32 -12.11
N LYS A 102 1.20 -4.17 -12.62
CA LYS A 102 0.83 -5.47 -13.17
C LYS A 102 0.53 -6.38 -11.99
N ASP A 103 -0.72 -6.85 -11.92
CA ASP A 103 -1.15 -7.92 -11.02
C ASP A 103 -0.40 -9.23 -11.33
#